data_AF-A0A2G6WG24-F1
#
_entry.id   AF-A0A2G6WG24-F1
#
_cell.length_a   1.000
_cell.length_b   1.000
_cell.length_c   1.000
_cell.angle_alpha   90.00
_cell.angle_beta   90.00
_cell.angle_gamma   90.00
#
_symmetry.space_group_name_H-M   'P 1'
#
loop_
_entity.id
_entity.type
_entity.pdbx_description
1 polymer ?
#
loop_
_entity_poly.entity_id
_entity_poly.type
_entity_poly.pdbx_seq_one_letter_code
_entity_poly.pdbx_strand_id
1 'polypeptide(L)'
;MEKEVHEQYEYARRRIKQKKILYFHFVLFLLGSLFIFIANRFFGFGASTEQNWCLWGITIWFFIFILHFIKVYITDRFMNKKWEREQIDRLVALQQKRISQLESRINEDTENKI
;
A
#
# COMPACT_ATOMS: atom_id res chain seq x y z
N MET A 1 26.52 4.48 -15.67
CA MET A 1 25.38 4.00 -16.49
C MET A 1 24.72 2.74 -15.92
N GLU A 2 25.29 1.53 -16.01
CA GLU A 2 24.57 0.31 -15.57
C GLU A 2 24.23 0.30 -14.06
N LYS A 3 25.16 0.77 -13.22
CA LYS A 3 24.95 0.88 -11.75
C LYS A 3 23.86 1.88 -11.36
N GLU A 4 23.79 3.03 -12.04
CA GLU A 4 22.77 4.05 -11.76
C GLU A 4 21.37 3.58 -12.11
N VAL A 5 21.21 2.90 -13.25
CA VAL A 5 19.91 2.34 -13.66
C VAL A 5 19.44 1.29 -12.65
N HIS A 6 20.37 0.46 -12.16
CA HIS A 6 20.07 -0.52 -11.13
C HIS A 6 19.65 0.14 -9.80
N GLU A 7 20.33 1.21 -9.39
CA GLU A 7 19.98 1.94 -8.17
C GLU A 7 18.62 2.65 -8.25
N GLN A 8 18.31 3.27 -9.40
CA GLN A 8 17.00 3.89 -9.65
C GLN A 8 15.87 2.85 -9.57
N TYR A 9 16.08 1.68 -10.17
CA TYR A 9 15.15 0.56 -10.09
C TYR A 9 14.95 0.06 -8.65
N GLU A 10 16.03 -0.17 -7.90
CA GLU A 10 15.97 -0.62 -6.50
C GLU A 10 15.32 0.43 -5.59
N TYR A 11 15.52 1.72 -5.87
CA TYR A 11 14.80 2.79 -5.18
C TYR A 11 13.30 2.74 -5.47
N ALA A 12 12.91 2.67 -6.75
CA ALA A 12 11.50 2.60 -7.16
C ALA A 12 10.81 1.38 -6.53
N ARG A 13 11.46 0.22 -6.57
CA ARG A 13 10.96 -1.02 -5.96
C ARG A 13 10.72 -0.89 -4.45
N ARG A 14 11.66 -0.31 -3.70
CA ARG A 14 11.51 -0.06 -2.26
C ARG A 14 10.30 0.83 -1.97
N ARG A 15 10.08 1.88 -2.76
CA ARG A 15 8.94 2.80 -2.61
C ARG A 15 7.61 2.10 -2.87
N ILE A 16 7.54 1.24 -3.87
CA ILE A 16 6.32 0.45 -4.15
C ILE A 16 6.03 -0.52 -3.00
N LYS A 17 7.05 -1.19 -2.44
CA LYS A 17 6.88 -2.07 -1.26
C LYS A 17 6.29 -1.33 -0.06
N GLN A 18 6.77 -0.11 0.22
CA GLN A 18 6.23 0.73 1.29
C GLN A 18 4.74 1.07 1.06
N LYS A 19 4.36 1.43 -0.18
CA LYS A 19 2.94 1.67 -0.53
C LYS A 19 2.07 0.43 -0.31
N LYS A 20 2.57 -0.78 -0.65
CA LYS A 20 1.84 -2.03 -0.40
C LYS A 20 1.53 -2.22 1.10
N ILE A 21 2.54 -2.01 1.95
CA ILE A 21 2.42 -2.17 3.40
C ILE A 21 1.46 -1.12 3.99
N LEU A 22 1.57 0.14 3.55
CA LEU A 22 0.67 1.21 3.99
C LEU A 22 -0.79 0.90 3.62
N TYR A 23 -1.02 0.44 2.40
CA TYR A 23 -2.37 0.06 1.95
C TYR A 23 -2.93 -1.09 2.80
N PHE A 24 -2.12 -2.11 3.09
CA PHE A 24 -2.52 -3.19 3.98
C PHE A 24 -2.90 -2.68 5.39
N HIS A 25 -2.08 -1.81 5.98
CA HIS A 25 -2.38 -1.21 7.28
C HIS A 25 -3.65 -0.35 7.25
N PHE A 26 -3.85 0.42 6.18
CA PHE A 26 -5.05 1.25 6.01
C PHE A 26 -6.32 0.41 5.92
N VAL A 27 -6.31 -0.66 5.13
CA VAL A 27 -7.43 -1.59 5.00
C VAL A 27 -7.70 -2.32 6.32
N LEU A 28 -6.64 -2.80 6.98
CA LEU A 28 -6.74 -3.44 8.31
C LEU A 28 -7.35 -2.49 9.34
N PHE A 29 -6.93 -1.22 9.34
CA PHE A 29 -7.43 -0.21 10.27
C PHE A 29 -8.90 0.13 10.02
N LEU A 30 -9.31 0.29 8.76
CA LEU A 30 -10.72 0.55 8.42
C LEU A 30 -11.63 -0.62 8.81
N LEU A 31 -11.23 -1.85 8.48
CA LEU A 31 -12.01 -3.03 8.84
C LEU A 31 -12.00 -3.28 10.35
N GLY A 32 -10.85 -3.11 10.99
CA GLY A 32 -10.70 -3.27 12.43
C GLY A 32 -11.54 -2.27 13.21
N SER A 33 -11.56 -1.00 12.78
CA SER A 33 -12.42 0.01 13.41
C SER A 33 -13.90 -0.27 13.19
N LEU A 34 -14.31 -0.71 11.98
CA LEU A 34 -15.68 -1.14 11.71
C LEU A 34 -16.08 -2.35 12.58
N PHE A 35 -15.18 -3.32 12.73
CA PHE A 35 -15.40 -4.49 13.57
C PHE A 35 -15.58 -4.11 15.04
N ILE A 36 -14.70 -3.27 15.59
CA ILE A 36 -14.80 -2.78 16.97
C ILE A 36 -16.09 -1.96 17.15
N PHE A 37 -16.51 -1.18 16.15
CA PHE A 37 -17.77 -0.44 16.19
C PHE A 37 -18.99 -1.37 16.24
N ILE A 38 -19.02 -2.40 15.38
CA ILE A 38 -20.09 -3.42 15.38
C ILE A 38 -20.10 -4.16 16.71
N ALA A 39 -18.92 -4.58 17.20
CA ALA A 39 -18.79 -5.22 18.51
C ALA A 39 -19.36 -4.31 19.61
N ASN A 40 -18.96 -3.05 19.67
CA ASN A 40 -19.47 -2.11 20.67
C ASN A 40 -20.99 -1.85 20.54
N ARG A 41 -21.53 -1.79 19.32
CA ARG A 41 -22.94 -1.49 19.04
C ARG A 41 -23.87 -2.66 19.31
N PHE A 42 -23.48 -3.87 18.92
CA PHE A 42 -24.27 -5.09 19.10
C PHE A 42 -24.10 -5.72 20.49
N PHE A 43 -22.92 -5.57 21.12
CA PHE A 43 -22.63 -6.15 22.44
C PHE A 43 -22.78 -5.14 23.59
N GLY A 44 -23.45 -4.00 23.37
CA GLY A 44 -23.58 -2.95 24.39
C GLY A 44 -24.09 -3.52 25.72
N PHE A 45 -23.22 -3.56 26.74
CA PHE A 45 -23.41 -3.68 28.21
C PHE A 45 -24.69 -4.33 28.76
N GLY A 46 -25.30 -5.27 28.03
CA GLY A 46 -26.64 -5.80 28.27
C GLY A 46 -26.60 -7.25 28.74
N ALA A 47 -26.26 -7.43 30.01
CA ALA A 47 -26.88 -8.41 30.89
C ALA A 47 -26.98 -9.89 30.43
N SER A 48 -25.87 -10.55 30.09
CA SER A 48 -25.66 -12.00 30.32
C SER A 48 -24.33 -12.45 29.70
N THR A 49 -23.23 -12.17 30.38
CA THR A 49 -21.85 -12.42 29.93
C THR A 49 -21.49 -13.90 29.79
N GLU A 50 -22.36 -14.82 30.22
CA GLU A 50 -22.10 -16.26 30.26
C GLU A 50 -22.43 -17.00 28.93
N GLN A 51 -23.28 -16.46 28.04
CA GLN A 51 -23.85 -17.25 26.93
C GLN A 51 -23.16 -17.09 25.56
N ASN A 52 -22.33 -16.06 25.35
CA ASN A 52 -21.95 -15.62 23.99
C ASN A 52 -20.49 -15.89 23.58
N TRP A 53 -19.78 -16.82 24.23
CA TRP A 53 -18.39 -17.16 23.87
C TRP A 53 -18.28 -17.71 22.44
N CYS A 54 -19.22 -18.56 22.02
CA CYS A 54 -19.28 -19.06 20.64
C CYS A 54 -19.46 -17.93 19.62
N LEU A 55 -20.33 -16.97 19.91
CA LEU A 55 -20.52 -15.80 19.03
C LEU A 55 -19.26 -14.96 18.94
N TRP A 56 -18.54 -14.77 20.05
CA TRP A 56 -17.25 -14.08 20.06
C TRP A 56 -16.19 -14.80 19.23
N GLY A 57 -16.08 -16.11 19.38
CA GLY A 57 -15.18 -16.95 18.59
C GLY A 57 -15.48 -16.84 17.10
N ILE A 58 -16.75 -17.00 16.70
CA ILE A 58 -17.19 -16.90 15.31
C ILE A 58 -16.95 -15.48 14.76
N THR A 59 -17.21 -14.45 15.54
CA THR A 59 -17.05 -13.04 15.14
C THR A 59 -15.59 -12.70 14.90
N ILE A 60 -14.67 -13.09 15.80
CA ILE A 60 -13.21 -12.96 15.58
C ILE A 60 -12.78 -13.76 14.35
N TRP A 61 -13.25 -15.01 14.21
CA TRP A 61 -12.84 -15.87 13.09
C TRP A 61 -13.30 -15.31 11.75
N PHE A 62 -14.51 -14.78 11.69
CA PHE A 62 -15.05 -14.09 10.53
C PHE A 62 -14.24 -12.83 10.18
N PHE A 63 -13.83 -12.06 11.19
CA PHE A 63 -12.95 -10.90 10.98
C PHE A 63 -11.60 -11.28 10.37
N ILE A 64 -10.95 -12.31 10.92
CA ILE A 64 -9.69 -12.85 10.37
C ILE A 64 -9.90 -13.36 8.94
N PHE A 65 -11.02 -14.02 8.67
CA PHE A 65 -11.36 -14.51 7.34
C PHE A 65 -11.52 -13.39 6.32
N ILE A 66 -12.22 -12.29 6.68
CA ILE A 66 -12.34 -11.10 5.83
C ILE A 66 -10.97 -10.49 5.54
N LEU A 67 -10.11 -10.35 6.56
CA LEU A 67 -8.76 -9.83 6.37
C LEU A 67 -7.94 -10.71 5.42
N HIS A 68 -8.01 -12.03 5.58
CA HIS A 68 -7.34 -12.97 4.69
C HIS A 68 -7.87 -12.87 3.26
N PHE A 69 -9.20 -12.79 3.09
CA PHE A 69 -9.85 -12.63 1.80
C PHE A 69 -9.37 -11.36 1.10
N ILE A 70 -9.38 -10.20 1.77
CA ILE A 70 -8.97 -8.94 1.16
C ILE A 70 -7.45 -8.92 0.85
N LYS A 71 -6.63 -9.53 1.71
CA LYS A 71 -5.20 -9.68 1.46
C LYS A 71 -4.94 -10.50 0.19
N VAL A 72 -5.58 -11.66 0.05
CA VAL A 72 -5.33 -12.56 -1.08
C VAL A 72 -6.05 -12.12 -2.36
N TYR A 73 -7.32 -11.73 -2.28
CA TYR A 73 -8.12 -11.42 -3.48
C TYR A 73 -7.99 -9.98 -3.97
N ILE A 74 -7.82 -9.00 -3.08
CA ILE A 74 -7.69 -7.59 -3.49
C ILE A 74 -6.23 -7.21 -3.57
N THR A 75 -5.48 -7.33 -2.46
CA THR A 75 -4.11 -6.81 -2.39
C THR A 75 -3.18 -7.56 -3.34
N ASP A 76 -3.22 -8.90 -3.34
CA ASP A 76 -2.34 -9.71 -4.19
C ASP A 76 -2.72 -9.65 -5.68
N ARG A 77 -4.03 -9.60 -6.00
CA ARG A 77 -4.52 -9.46 -7.38
C ARG A 77 -4.22 -8.06 -7.95
N PHE A 78 -4.47 -7.00 -7.18
CA PHE A 78 -4.27 -5.62 -7.60
C PHE A 78 -2.78 -5.27 -7.69
N MET A 79 -1.98 -5.63 -6.68
CA MET A 79 -0.53 -5.37 -6.67
C MET A 79 0.30 -6.57 -7.12
N ASN A 80 -0.15 -7.22 -8.19
CA ASN A 80 0.59 -8.32 -8.80
C ASN A 80 1.94 -7.86 -9.38
N LYS A 81 2.77 -8.82 -9.79
CA LYS A 81 4.12 -8.55 -10.32
C LYS A 81 4.13 -7.72 -11.61
N LYS A 82 3.06 -7.75 -12.43
CA LYS A 82 2.92 -6.88 -13.61
C LYS A 82 2.64 -5.44 -13.21
N TRP A 83 1.70 -5.22 -12.29
CA TRP A 83 1.40 -3.88 -11.76
C TRP A 83 2.64 -3.25 -11.12
N GLU A 84 3.41 -4.03 -10.35
CA GLU A 84 4.66 -3.54 -9.74
C GLU A 84 5.67 -3.08 -10.80
N ARG A 85 5.82 -3.83 -11.90
CA ARG A 85 6.70 -3.43 -13.01
C ARG A 85 6.21 -2.16 -13.71
N GLU A 86 4.92 -2.06 -14.04
CA GLU A 86 4.36 -0.85 -14.66
C GLU A 86 4.59 0.41 -13.80
N GLN A 87 4.45 0.29 -12.48
CA GLN A 87 4.71 1.42 -11.58
C GLN A 87 6.19 1.79 -11.52
N ILE A 88 7.09 0.81 -11.55
CA ILE A 88 8.54 1.05 -11.58
C ILE A 88 8.94 1.71 -12.89
N ASP A 89 8.50 1.17 -14.03
CA ASP A 89 8.81 1.70 -15.36
C ASP A 89 8.31 3.14 -15.49
N ARG A 90 7.10 3.43 -14.98
CA ARG A 90 6.57 4.80 -14.91
C ARG A 90 7.43 5.72 -14.05
N LEU A 91 7.93 5.24 -12.91
CA LEU A 91 8.79 6.04 -12.02
C LEU A 91 10.14 6.35 -12.67
N VAL A 92 10.76 5.34 -13.29
CA VAL A 92 12.05 5.47 -13.99
C VAL A 92 11.91 6.43 -15.18
N ALA A 93 10.84 6.31 -15.97
CA ALA A 93 10.56 7.24 -17.07
C ALA A 93 10.40 8.69 -16.59
N LEU A 94 9.75 8.91 -15.45
CA LEU A 94 9.63 10.23 -14.82
C LEU A 94 10.99 10.77 -14.35
N GLN A 95 11.83 9.92 -13.77
CA GLN A 95 13.19 10.30 -13.36
C GLN A 95 14.04 10.69 -14.57
N GLN A 96 14.02 9.89 -15.64
CA GLN A 96 14.76 10.19 -16.86
C GLN A 96 14.32 11.52 -17.50
N LYS A 97 13.00 11.78 -17.55
CA LYS A 97 12.45 13.05 -18.04
C LYS A 97 12.88 14.23 -17.17
N ARG A 98 12.98 14.05 -15.86
CA ARG A 98 13.44 15.09 -14.94
C ARG A 98 14.92 15.40 -15.17
N ILE A 99 15.74 14.38 -15.39
CA ILE A 99 17.17 14.53 -15.70
C ILE A 99 17.35 15.31 -17.00
N SER A 100 16.65 14.94 -18.08
CA SER A 100 16.76 15.65 -19.36
C SER A 100 16.32 17.13 -19.26
N GLN A 101 15.32 17.42 -18.43
CA GLN A 101 14.88 18.81 -18.16
C GLN A 101 15.88 19.61 -17.32
N LEU A 102 16.63 18.95 -16.44
CA LEU A 102 17.68 19.58 -15.65
C LEU A 102 18.90 19.86 -16.54
N GLU A 103 19.28 18.92 -17.41
CA GLU A 103 20.36 19.10 -18.39
C GLU A 103 20.05 20.25 -19.34
N SER A 104 18.82 20.35 -19.86
CA SER A 104 18.45 21.47 -20.74
C SER A 104 18.52 22.82 -20.03
N ARG A 105 18.05 22.91 -18.78
CA ARG A 105 18.12 24.14 -17.96
C ARG A 105 19.57 24.54 -17.66
N ILE A 106 20.43 23.58 -17.33
CA ILE A 106 21.85 23.85 -17.07
C ILE A 106 22.53 24.39 -18.32
N ASN A 107 22.24 23.82 -19.50
CA ASN A 107 22.78 24.31 -20.76
C ASN A 107 22.27 25.71 -21.09
N GLU A 108 20.97 25.98 -20.95
CA GLU A 108 20.39 27.32 -21.13
C GLU A 108 20.99 28.35 -20.16
N ASP A 109 21.16 28.01 -18.88
CA ASP A 109 21.77 28.88 -17.88
C ASP A 109 23.27 29.15 -18.15
N THR A 110 23.95 28.18 -18.78
CA THR A 110 25.37 28.30 -19.15
C THR A 110 25.54 29.15 -20.41
N GLU A 111 24.68 28.98 -21.42
CA GLU A 111 24.66 29.83 -22.62
C GLU A 111 24.28 31.28 -22.31
N ASN A 112 23.33 31.53 -21.39
CA ASN A 112 22.96 32.89 -20.98
C ASN A 112 24.02 33.60 -20.10
N LYS A 113 25.03 32.88 -19.61
CA LYS A 113 26.13 33.43 -18.80
C LYS A 113 27.39 33.77 -19.60
N ILE A 114 27.45 33.40 -20.88
CA ILE A 114 28.54 33.70 -21.83
C ILE A 114 28.12 34.91 -22.67
#